data_AF-A0A8J8E6X5-F1
#
_entry.id   AF-A0A8J8E6X5-F1
#
_cell.length_a   1.000
_cell.length_b   1.000
_cell.length_c   1.000
_cell.angle_alpha   90.00
_cell.angle_beta   90.00
_cell.angle_gamma   90.00
#
_symmetry.space_group_name_H-M   'P 1'
#
loop_
_entity.id
_entity.type
_entity.pdbx_description
1 polymer ?
#
loop_
_entity_poly.entity_id
_entity_poly.type
_entity_poly.pdbx_seq_one_letter_code
_entity_poly.pdbx_strand_id
1 'polypeptide(L)'
;MMEMLLDIATIMLALALVVVSYLAYRKSHLRATLYLTLAFLLFAFKKVVEISAESKALGRDIGLIVDSLEVLVLLLFFLALWRR
;
A
#
# COMPACT_ATOMS: atom_id res chain seq x y z
N MET A 1 18.06 -6.94 10.97
CA MET A 1 17.09 -7.29 12.04
C MET A 1 16.12 -6.15 12.34
N MET A 2 16.57 -4.89 12.47
CA MET A 2 15.70 -3.72 12.67
C MET A 2 14.77 -3.44 11.47
N GLU A 3 15.29 -3.55 10.25
CA GLU A 3 14.55 -3.30 9.00
C GLU A 3 13.35 -4.26 8.86
N MET A 4 13.57 -5.55 9.08
CA MET A 4 12.50 -6.56 9.04
C MET A 4 11.37 -6.29 10.06
N LEU A 5 11.71 -5.78 11.25
CA LEU A 5 10.72 -5.41 12.28
C LEU A 5 9.89 -4.19 11.84
N LEU A 6 10.53 -3.19 11.24
CA LEU A 6 9.85 -2.00 10.70
C LEU A 6 8.95 -2.36 9.52
N ASP A 7 9.37 -3.27 8.65
CA ASP A 7 8.57 -3.74 7.52
C ASP A 7 7.31 -4.49 7.97
N ILE A 8 7.45 -5.39 8.95
CA ILE A 8 6.30 -6.11 9.53
C ILE A 8 5.32 -5.12 10.17
N ALA A 9 5.82 -4.15 10.94
CA ALA A 9 4.99 -3.12 11.55
C ALA A 9 4.26 -2.28 10.48
N THR A 10 4.97 -1.92 9.40
CA THR A 10 4.42 -1.15 8.27
C THR A 10 3.32 -1.92 7.55
N ILE A 11 3.50 -3.22 7.31
CA ILE A 11 2.47 -4.09 6.72
C ILE A 11 1.23 -4.16 7.63
N MET A 12 1.42 -4.33 8.94
CA MET A 12 0.31 -4.35 9.90
C MET A 12 -0.48 -3.05 9.88
N LEU A 13 0.21 -1.90 9.89
CA LEU A 13 -0.44 -0.59 9.82
C LEU A 13 -1.18 -0.39 8.50
N ALA A 14 -0.58 -0.80 7.38
CA ALA A 14 -1.22 -0.74 6.07
C ALA A 14 -2.51 -1.58 6.03
N LEU A 15 -2.47 -2.81 6.55
CA LEU A 15 -3.65 -3.68 6.66
C LEU A 15 -4.72 -3.08 7.56
N ALA A 16 -4.36 -2.50 8.71
CA ALA A 16 -5.30 -1.81 9.58
C ALA A 16 -5.98 -0.64 8.85
N LEU A 17 -5.21 0.12 8.06
CA LEU A 17 -5.72 1.22 7.25
C LEU A 17 -6.61 0.78 6.10
N VAL A 18 -6.34 -0.38 5.46
CA VAL A 18 -7.28 -1.03 4.53
C VAL A 18 -8.61 -1.29 5.23
N VAL A 19 -8.59 -1.89 6.43
CA VAL A 19 -9.80 -2.24 7.18
C VAL A 19 -10.60 -0.99 7.55
N VAL A 20 -9.94 0.05 8.07
CA VAL A 20 -10.59 1.32 8.44
C VAL A 20 -11.18 2.01 7.20
N SER A 21 -10.45 2.04 6.10
CA SER A 21 -10.93 2.61 4.83
C SER A 21 -12.11 1.82 4.27
N TYR A 22 -12.09 0.49 4.35
CA TYR A 22 -13.20 -0.36 3.93
C TYR A 22 -14.44 -0.17 4.81
N LEU A 23 -14.26 -0.06 6.13
CA LEU A 23 -15.35 0.22 7.07
C LEU A 23 -16.00 1.58 6.76
N ALA A 24 -15.18 2.60 6.52
CA ALA A 24 -15.65 3.94 6.18
C ALA A 24 -16.33 3.99 4.80
N TYR A 25 -15.88 3.18 3.84
CA TYR A 25 -16.57 3.00 2.56
C TYR A 25 -17.97 2.38 2.77
N ARG A 26 -18.04 1.28 3.53
CA ARG A 26 -19.30 0.58 3.80
C ARG A 26 -20.33 1.49 4.49
N LYS A 27 -19.87 2.40 5.35
CA LYS A 27 -20.74 3.30 6.13
C LYS A 27 -21.17 4.54 5.36
N SER A 28 -20.32 5.09 4.49
CA SER A 28 -20.55 6.40 3.85
C SER A 28 -20.76 6.33 2.34
N HIS A 29 -20.56 5.18 1.69
CA HIS A 29 -20.57 4.98 0.23
C HIS A 29 -19.72 5.99 -0.57
N LEU A 30 -18.76 6.64 0.09
CA LEU A 30 -17.90 7.63 -0.54
C LEU A 30 -16.87 6.92 -1.40
N ARG A 31 -16.87 7.22 -2.71
CA ARG A 31 -15.92 6.69 -3.69
C ARG A 31 -14.47 6.98 -3.28
N ALA A 32 -14.21 8.10 -2.61
CA ALA A 32 -12.89 8.45 -2.07
C ALA A 32 -12.31 7.36 -1.15
N THR A 33 -13.15 6.74 -0.34
CA THR A 33 -12.70 5.73 0.64
C THR A 33 -12.37 4.39 -0.02
N LEU A 34 -12.98 4.07 -1.17
CA LEU A 34 -12.54 2.94 -2.00
C LEU A 34 -11.14 3.15 -2.54
N TYR A 35 -10.83 4.35 -3.05
CA TYR A 35 -9.48 4.65 -3.55
C TYR A 35 -8.43 4.55 -2.45
N LEU A 36 -8.74 5.00 -1.23
CA LEU A 36 -7.89 4.79 -0.05
C LEU A 36 -7.70 3.31 0.28
N THR A 37 -8.79 2.53 0.27
CA THR A 37 -8.72 1.08 0.51
C THR A 37 -7.80 0.40 -0.52
N LEU A 38 -7.95 0.77 -1.80
CA LEU A 38 -7.14 0.24 -2.89
C LEU A 38 -5.68 0.66 -2.76
N ALA A 39 -5.42 1.92 -2.39
CA ALA A 39 -4.07 2.46 -2.17
C ALA A 39 -3.35 1.71 -1.05
N PHE A 40 -4.00 1.51 0.09
CA PHE A 40 -3.41 0.75 1.19
C PHE A 40 -3.20 -0.73 0.86
N LEU A 41 -4.10 -1.32 0.07
CA LEU A 41 -3.96 -2.71 -0.37
C LEU A 41 -2.78 -2.88 -1.32
N LEU A 42 -2.64 -1.99 -2.30
CA LEU A 42 -1.49 -1.96 -3.20
C LEU A 42 -0.18 -1.68 -2.46
N PHE A 43 -0.21 -0.82 -1.44
CA PHE A 43 0.96 -0.54 -0.60
C PHE A 43 1.38 -1.77 0.23
N ALA A 44 0.42 -2.48 0.83
CA ALA A 44 0.70 -3.73 1.53
C ALA A 44 1.30 -4.78 0.58
N PHE A 45 0.75 -4.88 -0.64
CA PHE A 45 1.27 -5.78 -1.67
C PHE A 45 2.69 -5.40 -2.11
N LYS A 46 2.96 -4.11 -2.33
CA LYS A 46 4.31 -3.56 -2.60
C LYS A 46 5.30 -4.04 -1.55
N LYS A 47 4.97 -3.85 -0.27
CA LYS A 47 5.86 -4.19 0.85
C LYS A 47 6.15 -5.69 0.95
N VAL A 48 5.16 -6.54 0.67
CA VAL A 48 5.38 -8.00 0.62
C VAL A 48 6.34 -8.39 -0.51
N VAL A 49 6.20 -7.75 -1.68
CA VAL A 49 7.11 -7.98 -2.83
C VAL A 49 8.52 -7.48 -2.51
N GLU A 50 8.64 -6.31 -1.89
CA GLU A 50 9.92 -5.70 -1.50
C GLU A 50 10.70 -6.60 -0.52
N ILE A 51 10.04 -7.08 0.54
CA ILE A 51 10.64 -8.03 1.51
C ILE A 51 11.06 -9.34 0.83
N SER A 52 10.23 -9.83 -0.10
CA SER A 52 10.53 -11.07 -0.85
C SER A 52 11.71 -10.89 -1.83
N ALA A 53 11.87 -9.68 -2.38
CA ALA A 53 12.93 -9.30 -3.31
C ALA A 53 14.24 -8.94 -2.61
N GLU A 54 14.22 -8.47 -1.37
CA GLU A 54 15.43 -8.36 -0.55
C GLU A 54 15.95 -9.74 -0.14
N SER A 55 15.05 -10.69 0.14
CA SER A 55 15.42 -12.05 0.55
C SER A 55 15.99 -12.92 -0.58
N LYS A 56 15.59 -12.66 -1.84
CA LYS A 56 16.18 -13.27 -3.03
C LYS A 56 16.84 -12.17 -3.83
N ALA A 57 18.17 -12.11 -3.88
CA ALA A 57 18.99 -11.19 -4.68
C ALA A 57 18.65 -11.19 -6.19
N LEU A 58 17.45 -10.74 -6.53
CA LEU A 58 16.85 -10.72 -7.86
C LEU A 58 16.83 -9.26 -8.29
N GLY A 59 17.52 -9.04 -9.40
CA GLY A 59 18.01 -7.75 -9.85
C GLY A 59 16.95 -6.69 -10.13
N ARG A 60 17.49 -5.48 -10.38
CA ARG A 60 16.92 -4.20 -10.82
C ARG A 60 15.49 -4.17 -11.42
N ASP A 61 15.04 -5.23 -12.09
CA ASP A 61 13.71 -5.34 -12.70
C ASP A 61 12.57 -5.39 -11.68
N ILE A 62 12.76 -6.05 -10.52
CA ILE A 62 11.73 -6.08 -9.47
C ILE A 62 11.60 -4.71 -8.79
N GLY A 63 12.73 -4.02 -8.61
CA GLY A 63 12.75 -2.65 -8.06
C GLY A 63 11.90 -1.68 -8.89
N LEU A 64 11.98 -1.74 -10.22
CA LEU A 64 11.15 -0.91 -11.11
C LEU A 64 9.64 -1.18 -10.96
N ILE A 65 9.25 -2.43 -10.74
CA ILE A 65 7.84 -2.81 -10.50
C ILE A 65 7.36 -2.27 -9.16
N VAL A 66 8.21 -2.39 -8.13
CA VAL A 66 7.94 -1.90 -6.76
C VAL A 66 7.78 -0.37 -6.77
N ASP A 67 8.67 0.37 -7.44
CA ASP A 67 8.58 1.82 -7.60
C ASP A 67 7.33 2.23 -8.39
N SER A 68 7.02 1.52 -9.47
CA SER A 68 5.81 1.78 -10.26
C SER A 68 4.53 1.58 -9.42
N LEU A 69 4.51 0.57 -8.56
CA LEU A 69 3.39 0.32 -7.64
C LEU A 69 3.25 1.46 -6.62
N GLU A 70 4.37 1.99 -6.12
CA GLU A 70 4.36 3.15 -5.22
C GLU A 70 3.79 4.40 -5.86
N VAL A 71 4.18 4.71 -7.10
CA VAL A 71 3.60 5.84 -7.85
C VAL A 71 2.09 5.67 -8.01
N LEU A 72 1.62 4.43 -8.25
CA LEU A 72 0.20 4.11 -8.40
C LEU A 72 -0.56 4.29 -7.06
N VAL A 73 0.03 3.86 -5.94
CA VAL A 73 -0.48 4.11 -4.59
C VAL A 73 -0.60 5.61 -4.32
N LEU A 74 0.45 6.38 -4.61
CA LEU A 74 0.46 7.83 -4.41
C LEU A 74 -0.60 8.52 -5.27
N LEU A 75 -0.79 8.11 -6.51
CA LEU A 75 -1.86 8.59 -7.40
C LEU A 75 -3.24 8.33 -6.82
N LEU A 76 -3.48 7.13 -6.27
CA LEU A 76 -4.74 6.78 -5.62
C LEU A 76 -4.99 7.59 -4.36
N PHE A 77 -3.94 7.84 -3.56
CA PHE A 77 -4.00 8.76 -2.43
C PHE A 77 -4.34 10.18 -2.88
N PHE A 78 -3.70 10.66 -3.94
CA PHE A 78 -3.95 12.00 -4.48
C PHE A 78 -5.38 12.11 -4.99
N LEU A 79 -5.89 11.12 -5.72
CA LEU A 79 -7.30 11.06 -6.15
C LEU A 79 -8.27 11.00 -4.97
N ALA A 80 -7.91 10.29 -3.89
CA ALA A 80 -8.73 10.22 -2.69
C ALA A 80 -8.78 11.56 -1.94
N LEU A 81 -7.67 12.31 -1.90
CA LEU A 81 -7.57 13.61 -1.24
C LEU A 81 -8.10 14.77 -2.07
N TRP A 82 -7.89 14.76 -3.39
CA TRP A 82 -8.21 15.86 -4.31
C TRP A 82 -9.72 16.12 -4.47
N ARG A 83 -10.57 15.15 -4.12
CA ARG A 83 -12.02 15.27 -4.29
C ARG A 83 -12.76 15.80 -3.05
N ARG A 84 -12.03 16.27 -2.05
CA ARG A 84 -12.57 16.96 -0.87
C ARG A 84 -12.59 18.46 -1.09
#